data_AF-A0A1G2ZKV3-F1
#
_entry.id   AF-A0A1G2ZKV3-F1
#
_cell.length_a   1.000
_cell.length_b   1.000
_cell.length_c   1.000
_cell.angle_alpha   90.00
_cell.angle_beta   90.00
_cell.angle_gamma   90.00
#
_symmetry.space_group_name_H-M   'P 1'
#
loop_
_entity.id
_entity.type
_entity.pdbx_description
1 polymer ?
#
loop_
_entity_poly.entity_id
_entity_poly.type
_entity_poly.pdbx_seq_one_letter_code
_entity_poly.pdbx_strand_id
1 'polypeptide(L)'
;MSYSVIANTEIDAGSPITETLMTKIRDNIKDHEHGVGEVSQLPYTAGDYLLYFNDTERLTTSTTYVKLKEIKIRWAGIYRIKFDLYFTGGTGFAQLYKNGSAIGTERTATGAETTYSEDIALAKGDLIQVYVKYPSGGNDVRVNDFRIYCAEEGSLLGY
;
A
#
# COMPACT_ATOMS: atom_id res chain seq x y z
N MET A 1 28.13 7.15 21.89
CA MET A 1 27.47 7.95 22.95
C MET A 1 28.44 8.05 24.11
N SER A 2 28.79 9.26 24.53
CA SER A 2 29.67 9.48 25.69
C SER A 2 28.76 9.82 26.88
N TYR A 3 28.74 8.94 27.88
CA TYR A 3 27.98 9.18 29.10
C TYR A 3 28.85 9.93 30.10
N SER A 4 28.29 10.97 30.70
CA SER A 4 28.89 11.60 31.87
C SER A 4 28.60 10.75 33.10
N VAL A 5 29.63 10.34 33.85
CA VAL A 5 29.45 9.63 35.12
C VAL A 5 28.74 10.56 36.12
N ILE A 6 27.66 10.07 36.71
CA ILE A 6 26.96 10.70 37.82
C ILE A 6 27.29 9.87 39.06
N ALA A 7 28.02 10.45 40.01
CA ALA A 7 28.41 9.74 41.22
C ALA A 7 27.22 9.63 42.19
N ASN A 8 27.18 8.58 43.01
CA ASN A 8 26.13 8.40 44.03
C ASN A 8 26.06 9.59 44.99
N THR A 9 27.19 10.21 45.29
CA THR A 9 27.27 11.43 46.12
C THR A 9 26.55 12.62 45.51
N GLU A 10 26.31 12.63 44.19
CA GLU A 10 25.58 13.70 43.49
C GLU A 10 24.05 13.48 43.51
N ILE A 11 23.56 12.27 43.86
CA ILE A 11 22.13 11.89 43.81
C ILE A 11 21.59 11.36 45.15
N ASP A 12 22.37 11.47 46.22
CA ASP A 12 21.94 11.06 47.57
C ASP A 12 20.81 11.97 48.09
N ALA A 13 20.00 11.45 49.02
CA ALA A 13 18.79 12.10 49.53
C ALA A 13 19.05 13.45 50.23
N GLY A 14 20.30 13.74 50.59
CA GLY A 14 20.74 15.02 51.17
C GLY A 14 21.54 15.93 50.22
N SER A 15 21.78 15.49 48.99
CA SER A 15 22.60 16.24 48.02
C SER A 15 21.77 17.34 47.33
N PRO A 16 22.32 18.56 47.19
CA PRO A 16 21.62 19.63 46.49
C PRO A 16 21.50 19.31 45.00
N ILE A 17 20.33 19.59 44.41
CA ILE A 17 20.14 19.55 42.96
C ILE A 17 20.92 20.72 42.36
N THR A 18 22.01 20.43 41.66
CA THR A 18 22.86 21.44 41.01
C THR A 18 22.59 21.53 39.51
N GLU A 19 22.90 22.68 38.90
CA GLU A 19 22.82 22.85 37.43
C GLU A 19 23.72 21.86 36.69
N THR A 20 24.88 21.53 37.27
CA THR A 20 25.81 20.53 36.76
C THR A 20 25.17 19.14 36.70
N LEU A 21 24.50 18.72 37.77
CA LEU A 21 23.78 17.44 37.82
C LEU A 21 22.67 17.40 36.76
N MET A 22 21.88 18.47 36.67
CA MET A 22 20.79 18.56 35.70
C MET A 22 21.29 18.52 34.25
N THR A 23 22.47 19.10 33.98
CA THR A 23 23.09 19.08 32.64
C THR A 23 23.58 17.67 32.30
N LYS A 24 24.28 16.99 33.23
CA LYS A 24 24.71 15.59 33.04
C LYS A 24 23.53 14.66 32.78
N ILE A 25 22.43 14.81 33.52
CA ILE A 25 21.22 14.00 33.32
C ILE A 25 20.63 14.25 31.94
N ARG A 26 20.44 15.53 31.54
CA ARG A 26 19.94 15.88 30.21
C ARG A 26 20.83 15.32 29.11
N ASP A 27 22.14 15.47 29.22
CA ASP A 27 23.09 14.96 28.23
C ASP A 27 23.13 13.43 28.14
N ASN A 28 22.88 12.73 29.25
CA ASN A 28 22.81 11.28 29.26
C ASN A 28 21.48 10.73 28.70
N ILE A 29 20.41 11.54 28.66
CA ILE A 29 19.08 11.13 28.16
C ILE A 29 18.66 11.79 26.84
N LYS A 30 19.37 12.82 26.35
CA LYS A 30 18.97 13.60 25.15
C LYS A 30 18.88 12.76 23.88
N ASP A 31 19.70 11.72 23.78
CA ASP A 31 19.71 10.78 22.66
C ASP A 31 18.88 9.52 22.97
N HIS A 32 18.27 9.46 24.16
CA HIS A 32 17.37 8.39 24.55
C HIS A 32 15.95 8.78 24.13
N GLU A 33 15.61 8.49 22.89
CA GLU A 33 14.24 8.65 22.39
C GLU A 33 13.27 7.85 23.28
N HIS A 34 12.44 8.56 24.07
CA HIS A 34 11.21 8.01 24.67
C HIS A 34 10.03 8.15 23.70
N GLY A 35 10.30 7.95 22.41
CA GLY A 35 9.26 7.84 21.41
C GLY A 35 8.67 6.43 21.49
N VAL A 36 7.34 6.32 21.45
CA VAL A 36 6.75 5.20 20.69
C VAL A 36 7.44 5.30 19.34
N GLY A 37 8.45 4.45 19.12
CA GLY A 37 9.29 4.56 17.93
C GLY A 37 8.36 4.71 16.74
N GLU A 38 8.71 5.59 15.79
CA GLU A 38 8.06 5.51 14.49
C GLU A 38 8.04 4.03 14.14
N VAL A 39 6.85 3.44 14.09
CA VAL A 39 6.72 2.08 13.60
C VAL A 39 7.19 2.26 12.18
N SER A 40 8.45 1.89 11.91
CA SER A 40 8.96 1.72 10.56
C SER A 40 8.09 0.62 10.01
N GLN A 41 6.91 1.00 9.52
CA GLN A 41 5.99 0.11 8.87
C GLN A 41 6.81 -0.50 7.76
N LEU A 42 7.15 -1.78 7.93
CA LEU A 42 7.76 -2.52 6.85
C LEU A 42 6.81 -2.36 5.66
N PRO A 43 7.34 -2.11 4.45
CA PRO A 43 6.49 -1.98 3.29
C PRO A 43 5.61 -3.23 3.21
N TYR A 44 4.32 -3.04 2.90
CA TYR A 44 3.42 -4.18 2.73
C TYR A 44 4.03 -5.18 1.75
N THR A 45 3.80 -6.47 1.99
CA THR A 45 4.16 -7.53 1.05
C THR A 45 2.90 -8.18 0.50
N ALA A 46 3.00 -8.79 -0.69
CA ALA A 46 1.87 -9.41 -1.35
C ALA A 46 1.40 -10.65 -0.58
N GLY A 47 0.10 -10.82 -0.46
CA GLY A 47 -0.52 -11.96 0.22
C GLY A 47 -2.01 -12.04 -0.09
N ASP A 48 -2.79 -12.60 0.83
CA ASP A 48 -4.21 -12.90 0.60
C ASP A 48 -5.17 -12.24 1.59
N TYR A 49 -4.69 -11.35 2.46
CA TYR A 49 -5.55 -10.50 3.28
C TYR A 49 -6.11 -9.35 2.46
N LEU A 50 -7.43 -9.28 2.33
CA LEU A 50 -8.12 -8.22 1.59
C LEU A 50 -7.98 -6.89 2.32
N LEU A 51 -7.42 -5.89 1.63
CA LEU A 51 -7.20 -4.55 2.17
C LEU A 51 -8.17 -3.51 1.58
N TYR A 52 -8.35 -3.53 0.25
CA TYR A 52 -9.27 -2.63 -0.45
C TYR A 52 -10.03 -3.37 -1.55
N PHE A 53 -11.22 -2.89 -1.86
CA PHE A 53 -12.08 -3.48 -2.89
C PHE A 53 -12.92 -2.43 -3.62
N ASN A 54 -13.19 -2.70 -4.88
CA ASN A 54 -14.13 -1.98 -5.73
C ASN A 54 -14.83 -3.02 -6.62
N ASP A 55 -15.82 -3.68 -6.02
CA ASP A 55 -16.41 -4.90 -6.58
C ASP A 55 -17.44 -4.61 -7.68
N THR A 56 -18.09 -3.44 -7.66
CA THR A 56 -19.15 -3.08 -8.61
C THR A 56 -18.72 -3.25 -10.07
N GLU A 57 -19.54 -3.96 -10.85
CA GLU A 57 -19.31 -4.15 -12.28
C GLU A 57 -19.24 -2.81 -13.02
N ARG A 58 -18.25 -2.69 -13.91
CA ARG A 58 -18.12 -1.60 -14.87
C ARG A 58 -17.83 -2.17 -16.24
N LEU A 59 -18.36 -1.53 -17.27
CA LEU A 59 -18.18 -1.95 -18.65
C LEU A 59 -17.81 -0.81 -19.59
N THR A 60 -17.24 -1.17 -20.73
CA THR A 60 -16.96 -0.26 -21.84
C THR A 60 -17.12 -0.97 -23.18
N THR A 61 -17.44 -0.20 -24.21
CA THR A 61 -17.40 -0.61 -25.63
C THR A 61 -16.27 0.08 -26.40
N SER A 62 -15.43 0.86 -25.71
CA SER A 62 -14.35 1.64 -26.33
C SER A 62 -13.32 0.75 -27.02
N THR A 63 -12.89 1.19 -28.20
CA THR A 63 -11.76 0.57 -28.91
C THR A 63 -10.38 1.01 -28.42
N THR A 64 -10.35 1.94 -27.47
CA THR A 64 -9.16 2.46 -26.82
C THR A 64 -9.22 2.20 -25.33
N TYR A 65 -8.05 2.17 -24.68
CA TYR A 65 -7.97 1.96 -23.25
C TYR A 65 -8.68 3.07 -22.49
N VAL A 66 -9.69 2.69 -21.72
CA VAL A 66 -10.40 3.58 -20.80
C VAL A 66 -10.31 3.06 -19.38
N LYS A 67 -10.18 3.98 -18.43
CA LYS A 67 -10.16 3.67 -17.00
C LYS A 67 -11.56 3.26 -16.56
N LEU A 68 -11.70 2.08 -15.97
CA LEU A 68 -12.97 1.64 -15.38
C LEU A 68 -12.95 1.57 -13.85
N LYS A 69 -11.80 1.23 -13.26
CA LYS A 69 -11.67 1.10 -11.81
C LYS A 69 -10.39 1.75 -11.31
N GLU A 70 -10.43 2.27 -10.09
CA GLU A 70 -9.33 2.97 -9.44
C GLU A 70 -9.43 2.80 -7.92
N ILE A 71 -8.28 2.62 -7.26
CA ILE A 71 -8.14 2.64 -5.80
C ILE A 71 -6.86 3.42 -5.46
N LYS A 72 -6.94 4.27 -4.43
CA LYS A 72 -5.81 5.02 -3.90
C LYS A 72 -5.09 4.24 -2.80
N ILE A 73 -3.78 4.13 -2.91
CA ILE A 73 -2.91 3.44 -1.96
C ILE A 73 -2.57 4.37 -0.78
N ARG A 74 -2.74 3.88 0.46
CA ARG A 74 -2.46 4.66 1.67
C ARG A 74 -1.04 4.49 2.22
N TRP A 75 -0.39 3.38 1.89
CA TRP A 75 0.92 3.00 2.41
C TRP A 75 1.76 2.36 1.32
N ALA A 76 3.08 2.46 1.41
CA ALA A 76 3.95 1.86 0.41
C ALA A 76 4.06 0.34 0.61
N GLY A 77 4.22 -0.41 -0.48
CA GLY A 77 4.44 -1.85 -0.43
C GLY A 77 4.22 -2.55 -1.77
N ILE A 78 4.42 -3.85 -1.75
CA ILE A 78 4.05 -4.78 -2.81
C ILE A 78 2.67 -5.35 -2.45
N TYR A 79 1.72 -5.19 -3.35
CA TYR A 79 0.35 -5.65 -3.16
C TYR A 79 -0.01 -6.69 -4.20
N ARG A 80 -0.81 -7.68 -3.81
CA ARG A 80 -1.45 -8.59 -4.77
C ARG A 80 -2.72 -7.96 -5.28
N ILE A 81 -2.73 -7.61 -6.55
CA ILE A 81 -3.88 -7.00 -7.22
C ILE A 81 -4.65 -8.10 -7.93
N LYS A 82 -5.93 -8.25 -7.62
CA LYS A 82 -6.84 -9.15 -8.33
C LYS A 82 -7.98 -8.37 -8.99
N PHE A 83 -8.42 -8.82 -10.14
CA PHE A 83 -9.63 -8.33 -10.79
C PHE A 83 -10.19 -9.41 -11.72
N ASP A 84 -11.50 -9.39 -11.87
CA ASP A 84 -12.20 -10.27 -12.78
C ASP A 84 -12.45 -9.53 -14.09
N LEU A 85 -12.16 -10.20 -15.20
CA LEU A 85 -12.40 -9.69 -16.54
C LEU A 85 -13.36 -10.65 -17.23
N TYR A 86 -14.43 -10.08 -17.76
CA TYR A 86 -15.44 -10.79 -18.52
C TYR A 86 -15.67 -10.12 -19.87
N PHE A 87 -15.95 -10.94 -20.88
CA PHE A 87 -16.24 -10.46 -22.21
C PHE A 87 -17.20 -11.39 -22.95
N THR A 88 -18.17 -10.81 -23.65
CA THR A 88 -19.14 -11.57 -24.45
C THR A 88 -18.86 -11.40 -25.95
N GLY A 89 -18.65 -12.50 -26.68
CA GLY A 89 -18.67 -12.49 -28.15
C GLY A 89 -17.34 -12.20 -28.89
N GLY A 90 -16.18 -12.67 -28.39
CA GLY A 90 -14.86 -12.32 -28.95
C GLY A 90 -13.75 -12.14 -27.91
N THR A 91 -12.86 -11.14 -28.08
CA THR A 91 -11.68 -10.91 -27.21
C THR A 91 -11.71 -9.54 -26.55
N GLY A 92 -11.49 -9.47 -25.24
CA GLY A 92 -11.35 -8.23 -24.45
C GLY A 92 -9.97 -8.10 -23.83
N PHE A 93 -9.50 -6.87 -23.63
CA PHE A 93 -8.18 -6.63 -23.03
C PHE A 93 -8.26 -5.72 -21.81
N ALA A 94 -7.54 -6.08 -20.76
CA ALA A 94 -7.35 -5.26 -19.55
C ALA A 94 -5.87 -5.08 -19.25
N GLN A 95 -5.51 -3.98 -18.60
CA GLN A 95 -4.15 -3.78 -18.10
C GLN A 95 -4.17 -2.90 -16.85
N LEU A 96 -3.25 -3.18 -15.93
CA LEU A 96 -3.06 -2.38 -14.72
C LEU A 96 -2.23 -1.13 -15.02
N TYR A 97 -2.69 -0.01 -14.49
CA TYR A 97 -2.07 1.31 -14.61
C TYR A 97 -1.79 1.88 -13.23
N LYS A 98 -0.67 2.57 -13.09
CA LYS A 98 -0.30 3.36 -11.92
C LYS A 98 -0.21 4.82 -12.30
N ASN A 99 -1.01 5.67 -11.67
CA ASN A 99 -1.07 7.10 -11.95
C ASN A 99 -1.24 7.41 -13.46
N GLY A 100 -2.06 6.62 -14.16
CA GLY A 100 -2.32 6.77 -15.60
C GLY A 100 -1.25 6.21 -16.52
N SER A 101 -0.20 5.56 -16.00
CA SER A 101 0.83 4.87 -16.81
C SER A 101 0.69 3.35 -16.69
N ALA A 102 0.78 2.62 -17.80
CA ALA A 102 0.71 1.16 -17.79
C ALA A 102 1.89 0.56 -17.00
N ILE A 103 1.60 -0.39 -16.11
CA ILE A 103 2.61 -1.05 -15.25
C ILE A 103 2.50 -2.56 -15.19
N GLY A 104 1.31 -3.11 -15.50
CA GLY A 104 1.07 -4.55 -15.42
C GLY A 104 1.06 -5.23 -16.78
N THR A 105 0.92 -6.55 -16.76
CA THR A 105 0.75 -7.36 -17.96
C THR A 105 -0.60 -7.07 -18.61
N GLU A 106 -0.65 -6.87 -19.93
CA GLU A 106 -1.91 -6.83 -20.69
C GLU A 106 -2.56 -8.22 -20.64
N ARG A 107 -3.77 -8.30 -20.08
CA ARG A 107 -4.57 -9.51 -19.93
C ARG A 107 -5.61 -9.58 -21.04
N THR A 108 -5.89 -10.81 -21.47
CA THR A 108 -6.81 -11.11 -22.57
C THR A 108 -7.87 -12.11 -22.13
N ALA A 109 -9.14 -11.74 -22.21
CA ALA A 109 -10.28 -12.62 -21.95
C ALA A 109 -11.02 -12.96 -23.25
N THR A 110 -11.51 -14.20 -23.37
CA THR A 110 -12.17 -14.71 -24.60
C THR A 110 -13.53 -15.35 -24.37
N GLY A 111 -14.28 -14.93 -23.35
CA GLY A 111 -15.62 -15.46 -23.07
C GLY A 111 -15.91 -15.57 -21.58
N ALA A 112 -15.37 -16.61 -20.93
CA ALA A 112 -15.61 -16.84 -19.52
C ALA A 112 -14.99 -15.76 -18.63
N GLU A 113 -15.66 -15.46 -17.52
CA GLU A 113 -15.12 -14.58 -16.49
C GLU A 113 -13.84 -15.22 -15.94
N THR A 114 -12.76 -14.44 -15.93
CA THR A 114 -11.43 -14.90 -15.51
C THR A 114 -10.85 -13.93 -14.51
N THR A 115 -10.44 -14.45 -13.35
CA THR A 115 -9.69 -13.70 -12.34
C THR A 115 -8.22 -13.61 -12.75
N TYR A 116 -7.70 -12.39 -12.81
CA TYR A 116 -6.27 -12.14 -12.96
C TYR A 116 -5.67 -11.72 -11.62
N SER A 117 -4.42 -12.10 -11.39
CA SER A 117 -3.65 -11.76 -10.19
C SER A 117 -2.25 -11.32 -10.58
N GLU A 118 -1.78 -10.21 -10.00
CA GLU A 118 -0.44 -9.69 -10.23
C GLU A 118 0.07 -8.94 -9.00
N ASP A 119 1.33 -9.16 -8.64
CA ASP A 119 1.95 -8.52 -7.50
C ASP A 119 2.66 -7.23 -7.97
N ILE A 120 2.22 -6.07 -7.46
CA ILE A 120 2.65 -4.75 -7.92
C ILE A 120 3.24 -3.94 -6.77
N ALA A 121 4.43 -3.36 -6.98
CA ALA A 121 5.04 -2.40 -6.07
C ALA A 121 4.40 -1.00 -6.23
N LEU A 122 3.86 -0.46 -5.14
CA LEU A 122 3.13 0.80 -5.06
C LEU A 122 3.68 1.66 -3.91
N ALA A 123 3.69 2.97 -4.11
CA ALA A 123 4.01 3.95 -3.09
C ALA A 123 2.74 4.51 -2.46
N LYS A 124 2.90 5.10 -1.26
CA LYS A 124 1.83 5.86 -0.61
C LYS A 124 1.35 6.98 -1.54
N GLY A 125 0.04 7.03 -1.75
CA GLY A 125 -0.62 8.04 -2.58
C GLY A 125 -0.83 7.62 -4.03
N ASP A 126 -0.19 6.54 -4.50
CA ASP A 126 -0.38 6.04 -5.86
C ASP A 126 -1.84 5.65 -6.12
N LEU A 127 -2.30 5.87 -7.35
CA LEU A 127 -3.56 5.36 -7.88
C LEU A 127 -3.26 4.09 -8.67
N ILE A 128 -3.78 2.95 -8.23
CA ILE A 128 -3.80 1.72 -9.01
C ILE A 128 -5.15 1.63 -9.74
N GLN A 129 -5.10 1.37 -11.04
CA GLN A 129 -6.23 1.51 -11.94
C GLN A 129 -6.31 0.31 -12.88
N VAL A 130 -7.53 -0.06 -13.26
CA VAL A 130 -7.76 -1.04 -14.34
C VAL A 130 -8.27 -0.28 -15.56
N TYR A 131 -7.51 -0.39 -16.65
CA TYR A 131 -7.91 0.10 -17.96
C TYR A 131 -8.30 -1.07 -18.84
N VAL A 132 -9.33 -0.90 -19.65
CA VAL A 132 -9.81 -1.92 -20.59
C VAL A 132 -10.09 -1.34 -21.95
N LYS A 133 -9.92 -2.16 -22.98
CA LYS A 133 -10.25 -1.88 -24.38
C LYS A 133 -10.89 -3.11 -25.01
N TYR A 134 -11.63 -2.87 -26.08
CA TYR A 134 -12.16 -3.88 -26.97
C TYR A 134 -11.58 -3.70 -28.38
N PRO A 135 -11.08 -4.73 -29.10
CA PRO A 135 -10.40 -4.54 -30.38
C PRO A 135 -11.29 -4.01 -31.53
N SER A 136 -12.61 -4.25 -31.54
CA SER A 136 -13.42 -4.00 -32.75
C SER A 136 -14.90 -3.72 -32.45
N GLY A 137 -15.31 -2.47 -32.25
CA GLY A 137 -16.63 -2.04 -31.73
C GLY A 137 -17.87 -2.93 -32.02
N GLY A 138 -18.78 -3.04 -31.04
CA GLY A 138 -20.02 -3.83 -31.13
C GLY A 138 -20.30 -4.76 -29.94
N ASN A 139 -19.33 -4.95 -29.05
CA ASN A 139 -19.44 -5.75 -27.83
C ASN A 139 -18.87 -4.97 -26.63
N ASP A 140 -19.09 -5.49 -25.41
CA ASP A 140 -18.66 -4.88 -24.15
C ASP A 140 -17.64 -5.73 -23.37
N VAL A 141 -16.61 -5.06 -22.83
CA VAL A 141 -15.68 -5.62 -21.85
C VAL A 141 -16.10 -5.16 -20.47
N ARG A 142 -16.15 -6.11 -19.52
CA ARG A 142 -16.55 -5.86 -18.13
C ARG A 142 -15.44 -6.19 -17.16
N VAL A 143 -15.35 -5.40 -16.09
CA VAL A 143 -14.45 -5.64 -14.97
C VAL A 143 -15.24 -5.72 -13.68
N ASN A 144 -15.00 -6.79 -12.92
CA ASN A 144 -15.58 -7.08 -11.60
C ASN A 144 -14.47 -7.20 -10.55
N ASP A 145 -14.84 -7.15 -9.26
CA ASP A 145 -13.99 -7.58 -8.14
C ASP A 145 -12.54 -7.04 -8.14
N PHE A 146 -12.37 -5.73 -8.35
CA PHE A 146 -11.05 -5.12 -8.28
C PHE A 146 -10.61 -4.98 -6.83
N ARG A 147 -9.68 -5.83 -6.43
CA ARG A 147 -9.31 -6.05 -5.03
C ARG A 147 -7.80 -5.99 -4.83
N ILE A 148 -7.40 -5.46 -3.69
CA ILE A 148 -6.00 -5.28 -3.28
C ILE A 148 -5.79 -6.11 -2.02
N TYR A 149 -4.79 -6.98 -2.06
CA TYR A 149 -4.44 -7.88 -0.98
C TYR A 149 -3.01 -7.66 -0.50
N CYS A 150 -2.76 -8.02 0.75
CA CYS A 150 -1.45 -7.98 1.40
C CYS A 150 -1.22 -9.20 2.31
N ALA A 151 0.00 -9.36 2.82
CA ALA A 151 0.41 -10.51 3.63
C ALA A 151 -0.04 -10.47 5.09
N GLU A 152 -0.35 -9.28 5.62
CA GLU A 152 -0.69 -9.10 7.04
C GLU A 152 -2.02 -8.39 7.19
N GLU A 153 -2.73 -8.69 8.28
CA GLU A 153 -4.01 -8.05 8.57
C GLU A 153 -3.80 -6.55 8.80
N GLY A 154 -4.53 -5.71 8.05
CA GLY A 154 -4.39 -4.24 8.10
C GLY A 154 -4.72 -3.60 9.47
N SER A 155 -5.04 -4.40 10.49
CA SER A 155 -5.32 -4.00 11.88
C SER A 155 -4.04 -3.78 12.71
N LEU A 156 -2.91 -4.38 12.35
CA LEU A 156 -1.63 -4.27 13.08
C LEU A 156 -0.91 -2.91 12.91
N LEU A 157 -1.51 -2.01 12.12
CA LEU A 157 -0.85 -0.81 11.63
C LEU A 157 -1.42 0.52 12.13
N GLY A 158 -2.32 0.47 13.12
CA GLY A 158 -2.80 1.65 13.87
C GLY A 158 -3.68 2.58 13.04
N TYR A 159 -4.99 2.53 13.30
CA TYR A 159 -5.95 3.53 12.83
C TYR A 159 -6.03 4.70 13.80
#